data_AF-A0A817VC88-F1
#
_entry.id   AF-A0A817VC88-F1
#
_cell.length_a   1.000
_cell.length_b   1.000
_cell.length_c   1.000
_cell.angle_alpha   90.00
_cell.angle_beta   90.00
_cell.angle_gamma   90.00
#
_symmetry.space_group_name_H-M   'P 1'
#
loop_
_entity.id
_entity.type
_entity.pdbx_description
1 polymer ?
#
loop_
_entity_poly.entity_id
_entity_poly.type
_entity_poly.pdbx_seq_one_letter_code
_entity_poly.pdbx_strand_id
1 'polypeptide(L)'
;QFMLKENEKKNLNLNLKKPNYQLSDEILANKNLGTAAALISNCGGRSRRLQFIRYLKRHIDVNVYGRCGEKCPENVDCREFIAKKYYFFLSFENTLCTDYTTEKFFSTIEHPIVPVVYGRTNYSYFIPSSGFIDINDFPNLTSLAQYLKQTRSNKEKYLSYFSWKKDYVWGITQFFTPFCDLCLRLHLDSTPNVIDDMDAWWNENACQGPRRLKS
;
A
#
# COMPACT_ATOMS: atom_id res chain seq x y z
N GLN A 1 6.08 12.34 -6.35
CA GLN A 1 5.50 11.41 -7.33
C GLN A 1 4.01 11.50 -7.22
N PHE A 2 3.31 11.50 -8.34
CA PHE A 2 1.87 11.71 -8.37
C PHE A 2 1.19 10.70 -9.29
N MET A 3 -0.07 10.42 -8.97
CA MET A 3 -0.95 9.55 -9.74
C MET A 3 -2.14 10.37 -10.22
N LEU A 4 -2.36 10.40 -11.53
CA LEU A 4 -3.56 10.98 -12.13
C LEU A 4 -4.29 9.92 -12.91
N LYS A 5 -5.62 10.00 -12.89
CA LYS A 5 -6.45 9.30 -13.88
C LYS A 5 -6.20 9.90 -15.27
N GLU A 6 -6.36 9.10 -16.32
CA GLU A 6 -6.13 9.56 -17.69
C GLU A 6 -7.02 10.77 -18.07
N ASN A 7 -8.25 10.85 -17.55
CA ASN A 7 -9.14 11.99 -17.77
C ASN A 7 -8.64 13.27 -17.07
N GLU A 8 -8.09 13.18 -15.86
CA GLU A 8 -7.50 14.32 -15.13
C GLU A 8 -6.28 14.87 -15.86
N LYS A 9 -5.41 13.98 -16.36
CA LYS A 9 -4.28 14.36 -17.22
C LYS A 9 -4.76 15.13 -18.46
N LYS A 10 -5.84 14.67 -19.11
CA LYS A 10 -6.41 15.34 -20.29
C LYS A 10 -6.94 16.73 -19.94
N ASN A 11 -7.66 16.87 -18.83
CA ASN A 11 -8.20 18.15 -18.37
C ASN A 11 -7.10 19.17 -18.06
N LEU A 12 -5.96 18.72 -17.57
CA LEU A 12 -4.81 19.56 -17.22
C LEU A 12 -3.83 19.79 -18.39
N ASN A 13 -4.12 19.28 -19.58
CA ASN A 13 -3.23 19.34 -20.75
C ASN A 13 -1.80 18.84 -20.47
N LEU A 14 -1.65 17.84 -19.59
CA LEU A 14 -0.34 17.33 -19.19
C LEU A 14 0.16 16.27 -20.17
N ASN A 15 1.39 16.44 -20.67
CA ASN A 15 2.05 15.45 -21.53
C ASN A 15 2.78 14.38 -20.70
N LEU A 16 2.01 13.59 -19.95
CA LEU A 16 2.53 12.47 -19.15
C LEU A 16 2.44 11.16 -19.90
N LYS A 17 3.55 10.42 -19.96
CA LYS A 17 3.56 9.08 -20.53
C LYS A 17 2.89 8.11 -19.56
N LYS A 18 1.89 7.40 -20.05
CA LYS A 18 1.32 6.25 -19.36
C LYS A 18 2.39 5.16 -19.28
N PRO A 19 2.69 4.60 -18.10
CA PRO A 19 3.57 3.44 -18.04
C PRO A 19 2.92 2.30 -18.82
N ASN A 20 3.74 1.56 -19.57
CA ASN A 20 3.32 0.37 -20.29
C ASN A 20 3.09 -0.77 -19.30
N TYR A 21 2.03 -0.67 -18.49
CA TYR A 21 1.63 -1.70 -17.56
C TYR A 21 0.76 -2.73 -18.29
N GLN A 22 1.35 -3.88 -18.60
CA GLN A 22 0.61 -5.01 -19.14
C GLN A 22 0.26 -5.97 -18.00
N LEU A 23 -1.03 -6.18 -17.80
CA LEU A 23 -1.51 -7.23 -16.92
C LEU A 23 -1.24 -8.56 -17.62
N SER A 24 -0.22 -9.28 -17.17
CA SER A 24 0.18 -10.57 -17.74
C SER A 24 0.38 -11.62 -16.65
N ASP A 25 0.36 -12.87 -17.08
CA ASP A 25 0.66 -14.02 -16.23
C ASP A 25 2.10 -14.00 -15.70
N GLU A 26 2.98 -13.20 -16.30
CA GLU A 26 4.36 -13.02 -15.85
C GLU A 26 4.44 -12.44 -14.43
N ILE A 27 3.44 -11.65 -14.02
CA ILE A 27 3.31 -11.17 -12.64
C ILE A 27 3.28 -12.34 -11.65
N LEU A 28 2.70 -13.47 -12.05
CA LEU A 28 2.56 -14.67 -11.22
C LEU A 28 3.77 -15.59 -11.33
N ALA A 29 4.51 -15.57 -12.45
CA ALA A 29 5.57 -16.52 -12.76
C ALA A 29 6.66 -16.63 -11.68
N ASN A 30 6.88 -15.57 -10.89
CA ASN A 30 7.92 -15.51 -9.88
C ASN A 30 7.43 -15.51 -8.42
N LYS A 31 6.12 -15.65 -8.19
CA LYS A 31 5.50 -15.58 -6.86
C LYS A 31 5.65 -16.91 -6.10
N ASN A 32 6.88 -17.25 -5.73
CA ASN A 32 7.24 -18.60 -5.26
C ASN A 32 7.86 -18.69 -3.87
N LEU A 33 8.05 -17.57 -3.14
CA LEU A 33 8.67 -17.61 -1.81
C LEU A 33 7.66 -17.64 -0.64
N GLY A 34 6.45 -17.14 -0.83
CA GLY A 34 5.46 -17.15 0.23
C GLY A 34 4.20 -16.34 -0.11
N THR A 35 3.28 -16.31 0.84
CA THR A 35 2.01 -15.59 0.67
C THR A 35 2.23 -14.09 0.80
N ALA A 36 2.89 -13.64 1.86
CA ALA A 36 3.13 -12.22 2.10
C ALA A 36 4.54 -11.92 2.58
N ALA A 37 5.00 -10.68 2.43
CA ALA A 37 6.21 -10.21 3.08
C ALA A 37 6.07 -8.78 3.59
N ALA A 38 6.89 -8.42 4.57
CA ALA A 38 6.97 -7.06 5.12
C ALA A 38 8.43 -6.59 5.12
N LEU A 39 8.68 -5.31 4.85
CA LEU A 39 10.00 -4.68 5.03
C LEU A 39 9.95 -3.74 6.23
N ILE A 40 10.64 -4.11 7.32
CA ILE A 40 10.51 -3.46 8.62
C ILE A 40 11.88 -3.18 9.23
N SER A 41 12.16 -1.89 9.45
CA SER A 41 13.38 -1.43 10.12
C SER A 41 13.16 -0.84 11.52
N ASN A 42 11.90 -0.51 11.88
CA ASN A 42 11.52 -0.09 13.23
C ASN A 42 10.74 -1.23 13.90
N CYS A 43 11.37 -1.89 14.89
CA CYS A 43 10.81 -3.08 15.53
C CYS A 43 9.79 -2.75 16.62
N GLY A 44 9.72 -1.48 17.02
CA GLY A 44 8.70 -0.98 17.94
C GLY A 44 7.48 -0.43 17.19
N GLY A 45 6.89 0.61 17.77
CA GLY A 45 5.70 1.28 17.25
C GLY A 45 4.45 0.98 18.09
N ARG A 46 3.57 1.97 18.16
CA ARG A 46 2.34 1.91 18.95
C ARG A 46 1.28 1.00 18.31
N SER A 47 1.39 0.70 17.01
CA SER A 47 0.44 -0.16 16.28
C SER A 47 0.53 -1.65 16.62
N ARG A 48 1.59 -2.10 17.32
CA ARG A 48 1.88 -3.52 17.57
C ARG A 48 1.93 -4.37 16.29
N ARG A 49 2.25 -3.77 15.13
CA ARG A 49 2.27 -4.44 13.81
C ARG A 49 3.04 -5.77 13.78
N LEU A 50 4.16 -5.89 14.50
CA LEU A 50 4.91 -7.15 14.56
C LEU A 50 4.13 -8.27 15.26
N GLN A 51 3.27 -7.96 16.23
CA GLN A 51 2.40 -8.96 16.86
C GLN A 51 1.33 -9.46 15.88
N PHE A 52 0.76 -8.55 15.08
CA PHE A 52 -0.19 -8.90 14.01
C PHE A 52 0.47 -9.78 12.95
N ILE A 53 1.68 -9.44 12.52
CA ILE A 53 2.45 -10.25 11.58
C ILE A 53 2.78 -11.63 12.17
N ARG A 54 3.19 -11.72 13.44
CA ARG A 54 3.40 -13.01 14.12
C ARG A 54 2.13 -13.83 14.23
N TYR A 55 0.97 -13.20 14.37
CA TYR A 55 -0.31 -13.89 14.31
C TYR A 55 -0.54 -14.46 12.90
N LEU A 56 -0.45 -13.63 11.86
CA LEU A 56 -0.63 -14.05 10.47
C LEU A 56 0.32 -15.19 10.06
N LYS A 57 1.58 -15.16 10.53
CA LYS A 57 2.57 -16.22 10.32
C LYS A 57 2.12 -17.62 10.76
N ARG A 58 1.15 -17.72 11.69
CA ARG A 58 0.59 -19.01 12.12
C ARG A 58 -0.42 -19.59 11.11
N HIS A 59 -0.91 -18.77 10.18
CA HIS A 59 -1.96 -19.14 9.24
C HIS A 59 -1.50 -19.10 7.79
N ILE A 60 -0.49 -18.31 7.44
CA ILE A 60 0.06 -18.15 6.09
C ILE A 60 1.57 -17.94 6.13
N ASP A 61 2.25 -18.26 5.03
CA ASP A 61 3.69 -18.01 4.87
C ASP A 61 3.93 -16.50 4.76
N VAL A 62 4.53 -15.92 5.81
CA VAL A 62 4.90 -14.51 5.84
C VAL A 62 6.38 -14.37 6.15
N ASN A 63 7.14 -13.64 5.34
CA ASN A 63 8.52 -13.26 5.67
C ASN A 63 8.60 -11.80 6.12
N VAL A 64 9.54 -11.51 7.02
CA VAL A 64 9.85 -10.15 7.44
C VAL A 64 11.29 -9.89 7.06
N TYR A 65 11.52 -8.84 6.28
CA TYR A 65 12.84 -8.38 5.84
C TYR A 65 13.20 -7.06 6.53
N GLY A 66 14.48 -6.72 6.52
CA GLY A 66 15.03 -5.49 7.12
C GLY A 66 15.55 -5.73 8.54
N ARG A 67 15.78 -4.64 9.30
CA ARG A 67 16.40 -4.72 10.65
C ARG A 67 15.64 -5.63 11.62
N CYS A 68 14.34 -5.82 11.42
CA CYS A 68 13.48 -6.60 12.32
C CYS A 68 13.20 -8.04 11.83
N GLY A 69 13.94 -8.49 10.82
CA GLY A 69 13.78 -9.82 10.24
C GLY A 69 15.02 -10.24 9.45
N GLU A 70 14.81 -10.93 8.35
CA GLU A 70 15.87 -11.40 7.46
C GLU A 70 16.50 -10.24 6.69
N LYS A 71 17.78 -10.40 6.33
CA LYS A 71 18.43 -9.45 5.43
C LYS A 71 17.81 -9.56 4.04
N CYS A 72 17.67 -8.42 3.39
CA CYS A 72 17.33 -8.38 1.97
C CYS A 72 18.48 -8.97 1.14
N PRO A 73 18.21 -9.57 -0.03
CA PRO A 73 19.26 -9.99 -0.95
C PRO A 73 20.20 -8.84 -1.28
N GLU A 74 21.49 -9.15 -1.39
CA GLU A 74 22.49 -8.18 -1.82
C GLU A 74 22.31 -7.84 -3.30
N ASN A 75 22.62 -6.59 -3.68
CA ASN A 75 22.58 -6.09 -5.07
C ASN A 75 21.19 -6.06 -5.75
N VAL A 76 20.10 -6.18 -5.00
CA VAL A 76 18.73 -6.01 -5.51
C VAL A 76 17.96 -5.09 -4.58
N ASP A 77 17.14 -4.18 -5.11
CA ASP A 77 16.22 -3.43 -4.27
C ASP A 77 15.26 -4.39 -3.56
N CYS A 78 15.17 -4.26 -2.24
CA CYS A 78 14.42 -5.22 -1.43
C CYS A 78 12.92 -5.19 -1.73
N ARG A 79 12.38 -4.03 -2.12
CA ARG A 79 10.96 -3.90 -2.48
C ARG A 79 10.69 -4.55 -3.82
N GLU A 80 11.58 -4.36 -4.79
CA GLU A 80 11.51 -5.06 -6.07
C GLU A 80 11.59 -6.59 -5.87
N PHE A 81 12.54 -7.05 -5.07
CA PHE A 81 12.66 -8.47 -4.73
C PHE A 81 11.37 -9.02 -4.09
N ILE A 82 10.86 -8.35 -3.06
CA ILE A 82 9.61 -8.75 -2.40
C ILE A 82 8.46 -8.75 -3.39
N ALA A 83 8.34 -7.69 -4.19
CA ALA A 83 7.29 -7.55 -5.18
C ALA A 83 7.36 -8.62 -6.26
N LYS A 84 8.54 -9.13 -6.60
CA LYS A 84 8.68 -10.23 -7.56
C LYS A 84 8.32 -11.59 -6.95
N LYS A 85 8.58 -11.79 -5.65
CA LYS A 85 8.56 -13.11 -5.00
C LYS A 85 7.33 -13.43 -4.16
N TYR A 86 6.58 -12.42 -3.72
CA TYR A 86 5.42 -12.57 -2.83
C TYR A 86 4.15 -12.01 -3.44
N TYR A 87 3.00 -12.59 -3.09
CA TYR A 87 1.70 -12.10 -3.56
C TYR A 87 1.30 -10.78 -2.87
N PHE A 88 1.58 -10.68 -1.57
CA PHE A 88 1.14 -9.55 -0.76
C PHE A 88 2.30 -8.84 -0.07
N PHE A 89 2.25 -7.51 -0.05
CA PHE A 89 3.15 -6.69 0.76
C PHE A 89 2.39 -6.19 1.98
N LEU A 90 2.88 -6.46 3.19
CA LEU A 90 2.26 -5.98 4.43
C LEU A 90 2.73 -4.55 4.73
N SER A 91 1.99 -3.56 4.22
CA SER A 91 2.22 -2.13 4.43
C SER A 91 1.67 -1.67 5.79
N PHE A 92 2.15 -2.29 6.86
CA PHE A 92 1.65 -2.03 8.21
C PHE A 92 2.39 -0.86 8.85
N GLU A 93 1.65 0.19 9.20
CA GLU A 93 2.21 1.37 9.83
C GLU A 93 2.65 1.10 11.28
N ASN A 94 3.67 1.82 11.74
CA ASN A 94 4.18 1.73 13.11
C ASN A 94 3.30 2.47 14.12
N THR A 95 2.49 3.42 13.67
CA THR A 95 1.50 4.15 14.47
C THR A 95 0.21 4.24 13.68
N LEU A 96 -0.93 4.19 14.37
CA LEU A 96 -2.24 4.29 13.76
C LEU A 96 -2.77 5.70 13.99
N CYS A 97 -2.49 6.61 13.07
CA CYS A 97 -3.03 7.96 13.12
C CYS A 97 -3.85 8.25 11.86
N THR A 98 -4.90 9.05 12.01
CA THR A 98 -5.68 9.59 10.89
C THR A 98 -4.71 10.25 9.91
N ASP A 99 -4.87 9.94 8.62
CA ASP A 99 -4.07 10.45 7.50
C ASP A 99 -2.54 10.20 7.57
N TYR A 100 -2.09 9.31 8.47
CA TYR A 100 -0.71 8.86 8.52
C TYR A 100 -0.47 7.67 7.57
N THR A 101 -0.03 7.97 6.35
CA THR A 101 0.44 7.00 5.35
C THR A 101 1.87 7.28 4.93
N THR A 102 2.70 6.26 4.88
CA THR A 102 4.14 6.39 4.62
C THR A 102 4.60 5.72 3.33
N GLU A 103 5.91 5.70 3.09
CA GLU A 103 6.56 5.04 1.96
C GLU A 103 6.19 3.56 1.81
N LYS A 104 5.77 2.91 2.90
CA LYS A 104 5.37 1.49 2.90
C LYS A 104 4.19 1.23 1.98
N PHE A 105 3.25 2.16 1.88
CA PHE A 105 2.14 2.05 0.94
C PHE A 105 2.57 2.52 -0.45
N PHE A 106 3.13 3.73 -0.56
CA PHE A 106 3.48 4.32 -1.86
C PHE A 106 4.50 3.52 -2.67
N SER A 107 5.42 2.83 -1.99
CA SER A 107 6.38 1.98 -2.70
C SER A 107 5.74 0.70 -3.27
N THR A 108 4.65 0.19 -2.69
CA THR A 108 3.99 -1.03 -3.20
C THR A 108 3.18 -0.78 -4.46
N ILE A 109 2.56 0.39 -4.54
CA ILE A 109 1.70 0.76 -5.66
C ILE A 109 2.51 0.99 -6.95
N GLU A 110 3.83 1.11 -6.87
CA GLU A 110 4.75 1.17 -8.01
C GLU A 110 5.10 -0.21 -8.56
N HIS A 111 4.95 -1.25 -7.75
CA HIS A 111 5.34 -2.61 -8.10
C HIS A 111 4.13 -3.52 -8.39
N PRO A 112 4.32 -4.69 -9.04
CA PRO A 112 3.25 -5.66 -9.29
C PRO A 112 2.99 -6.55 -8.06
N ILE A 113 2.65 -5.93 -6.94
CA ILE A 113 2.31 -6.59 -5.66
C ILE A 113 1.09 -5.93 -5.03
N VAL A 114 0.24 -6.73 -4.36
CA VAL A 114 -0.97 -6.21 -3.71
C VAL A 114 -0.64 -5.75 -2.28
N PRO A 115 -0.84 -4.48 -1.92
CA PRO A 115 -0.68 -4.03 -0.54
C PRO A 115 -1.79 -4.54 0.36
N VAL A 116 -1.38 -5.05 1.52
CA VAL A 116 -2.25 -5.32 2.68
C VAL A 116 -1.93 -4.27 3.73
N VAL A 117 -2.87 -3.38 4.00
CA VAL A 117 -2.63 -2.16 4.77
C VAL A 117 -3.15 -2.28 6.20
N TYR A 118 -2.42 -1.67 7.13
CA TYR A 118 -2.83 -1.50 8.52
C TYR A 118 -2.46 -0.10 8.98
N GLY A 119 -3.44 0.80 8.93
CA GLY A 119 -3.34 2.20 9.31
C GLY A 119 -4.72 2.78 9.61
N ARG A 120 -4.81 4.11 9.70
CA ARG A 120 -6.07 4.85 9.89
C ARG A 120 -6.33 5.88 8.79
N THR A 121 -5.57 5.81 7.70
CA THR A 121 -5.78 6.65 6.52
C THR A 121 -6.85 6.06 5.62
N ASN A 122 -7.61 6.91 4.95
CA ASN A 122 -8.43 6.47 3.82
C ASN A 122 -7.53 6.29 2.58
N TYR A 123 -7.07 5.06 2.35
CA TYR A 123 -6.20 4.74 1.20
C TYR A 123 -6.88 4.96 -0.16
N SER A 124 -8.21 5.08 -0.19
CA SER A 124 -8.97 5.39 -1.40
C SER A 124 -8.68 6.80 -1.96
N TYR A 125 -8.07 7.68 -1.15
CA TYR A 125 -7.54 8.96 -1.63
C TYR A 125 -6.35 8.82 -2.58
N PHE A 126 -5.68 7.66 -2.57
CA PHE A 126 -4.50 7.42 -3.39
C PHE A 126 -4.78 6.49 -4.56
N ILE A 127 -5.45 5.35 -4.34
CA ILE A 127 -5.79 4.37 -5.38
C ILE A 127 -7.21 3.84 -5.14
N PRO A 128 -7.89 3.25 -6.15
CA PRO A 128 -9.21 2.64 -5.92
C PRO A 128 -9.16 1.56 -4.83
N SER A 129 -10.24 1.40 -4.08
CA SER A 129 -10.37 0.36 -3.03
C SER A 129 -10.18 -1.06 -3.55
N SER A 130 -10.39 -1.30 -4.85
CA SER A 130 -10.07 -2.57 -5.52
C SER A 130 -8.56 -2.84 -5.66
N GLY A 131 -7.70 -1.89 -5.33
CA GLY A 131 -6.24 -1.97 -5.48
C GLY A 131 -5.46 -2.38 -4.22
N PHE A 132 -6.13 -2.48 -3.06
CA PHE A 132 -5.50 -2.85 -1.79
C PHE A 132 -6.44 -3.71 -0.94
N ILE A 133 -5.91 -4.28 0.14
CA ILE A 133 -6.67 -5.03 1.14
C ILE A 133 -6.46 -4.35 2.48
N ASP A 134 -7.50 -3.79 3.08
CA ASP A 134 -7.41 -3.23 4.44
C ASP A 134 -7.71 -4.33 5.47
N ILE A 135 -6.83 -4.49 6.47
CA ILE A 135 -7.10 -5.45 7.54
C ILE A 135 -8.34 -5.08 8.36
N ASN A 136 -8.75 -3.81 8.35
CA ASN A 136 -9.90 -3.32 9.09
C ASN A 136 -11.22 -3.84 8.53
N ASP A 137 -11.26 -4.25 7.26
CA ASP A 137 -12.43 -4.85 6.60
C ASP A 137 -12.72 -6.29 7.08
N PHE A 138 -11.84 -6.87 7.90
CA PHE A 138 -11.97 -8.23 8.39
C PHE A 138 -12.35 -8.28 9.88
N PRO A 139 -13.17 -9.27 10.29
CA PRO A 139 -13.55 -9.44 11.69
C PRO A 139 -12.37 -9.88 12.58
N ASN A 140 -11.41 -10.61 12.01
CA ASN A 140 -10.17 -11.04 12.68
C ASN A 140 -9.07 -11.37 11.65
N LEU A 141 -7.85 -11.61 12.16
CA LEU A 141 -6.70 -11.95 11.32
C LEU A 141 -6.78 -13.36 10.72
N THR A 142 -7.57 -14.25 11.31
CA THR A 142 -7.83 -15.59 10.77
C THR A 142 -8.60 -15.50 9.46
N SER A 143 -9.66 -14.70 9.40
CA SER A 143 -10.44 -14.42 8.19
C SER A 143 -9.61 -13.69 7.13
N LEU A 144 -8.75 -12.74 7.53
CA LEU A 144 -7.79 -12.12 6.62
C LEU A 144 -6.85 -13.16 6.01
N ALA A 145 -6.24 -14.03 6.83
CA ALA A 145 -5.33 -15.06 6.33
C ALA A 145 -6.01 -16.04 5.35
N GLN A 146 -7.27 -16.43 5.63
CA GLN A 146 -8.09 -17.23 4.72
C GLN A 146 -8.35 -16.49 3.41
N TYR A 147 -8.70 -15.21 3.48
CA TYR A 147 -8.91 -14.38 2.29
C TYR A 147 -7.66 -14.29 1.43
N LEU A 148 -6.49 -14.03 2.04
CA LEU A 148 -5.20 -13.97 1.32
C LEU A 148 -4.87 -15.31 0.65
N LYS A 149 -5.14 -16.44 1.32
CA LYS A 149 -4.99 -17.79 0.72
C LYS A 149 -5.88 -17.98 -0.50
N GLN A 150 -7.17 -17.68 -0.36
CA GLN A 150 -8.13 -17.81 -1.47
C GLN A 150 -7.75 -16.90 -2.64
N THR A 151 -7.34 -15.67 -2.35
CA THR A 151 -6.94 -14.70 -3.37
C THR A 151 -5.69 -15.15 -4.11
N ARG A 152 -4.62 -15.60 -3.42
CA ARG A 152 -3.42 -16.10 -4.14
C ARG A 152 -3.69 -17.34 -4.98
N SER A 153 -4.65 -18.18 -4.58
CA SER A 153 -5.02 -19.42 -5.27
C SER A 153 -5.98 -19.18 -6.44
N ASN A 154 -6.56 -17.98 -6.56
CA ASN A 154 -7.41 -17.59 -7.67
C ASN A 154 -6.71 -16.53 -8.51
N LYS A 155 -6.18 -16.96 -9.65
CA LYS A 155 -5.44 -16.12 -10.61
C LYS A 155 -6.22 -14.87 -11.01
N GLU A 156 -7.47 -15.01 -11.41
CA GLU A 156 -8.30 -13.89 -11.90
C GLU A 156 -8.55 -12.88 -10.78
N LYS A 157 -8.88 -13.37 -9.57
CA LYS A 157 -9.08 -12.53 -8.39
C LYS A 157 -7.81 -11.80 -7.98
N TYR A 158 -6.65 -12.46 -8.04
CA TYR A 158 -5.39 -11.79 -7.70
C TYR A 158 -5.03 -10.72 -8.75
N LEU A 159 -5.17 -11.06 -10.04
CA LEU A 159 -4.84 -10.13 -11.12
C LEU A 159 -5.79 -8.92 -11.18
N SER A 160 -7.04 -9.06 -10.71
CA SER A 160 -8.00 -7.95 -10.69
C SER A 160 -7.58 -6.78 -9.80
N TYR A 161 -6.74 -7.02 -8.78
CA TYR A 161 -6.16 -5.97 -7.93
C TYR A 161 -5.25 -4.98 -8.68
N PHE A 162 -4.82 -5.33 -9.89
CA PHE A 162 -3.97 -4.48 -10.71
C PHE A 162 -4.71 -3.79 -11.84
N SER A 163 -6.01 -4.05 -12.01
CA SER A 163 -6.81 -3.48 -13.10
C SER A 163 -6.76 -1.96 -13.11
N TRP A 164 -6.80 -1.34 -11.93
CA TRP A 164 -6.73 0.11 -11.79
C TRP A 164 -5.43 0.69 -12.37
N LYS A 165 -4.30 -0.04 -12.37
CA LYS A 165 -3.04 0.49 -12.95
C LYS A 165 -3.15 0.81 -14.44
N LYS A 166 -4.14 0.26 -15.15
CA LYS A 166 -4.44 0.60 -16.54
C LYS A 166 -5.06 1.98 -16.69
N ASP A 167 -5.65 2.56 -15.66
CA ASP A 167 -6.39 3.83 -15.77
C ASP A 167 -5.59 5.03 -15.21
N TYR A 168 -4.43 4.75 -14.62
CA TYR A 168 -3.61 5.73 -13.91
C TYR A 168 -2.27 5.95 -14.62
N VAL A 169 -1.90 7.22 -14.70
CA VAL A 169 -0.62 7.68 -15.22
C VAL A 169 0.27 8.04 -14.05
N TRP A 170 1.53 7.60 -14.14
CA TRP A 170 2.54 7.78 -13.11
C TRP A 170 3.57 8.76 -13.61
N GLY A 171 3.67 9.91 -12.95
CA GLY A 171 4.68 10.91 -13.25
C GLY A 171 5.86 10.80 -12.30
N ILE A 172 7.01 10.34 -12.80
CA ILE A 172 8.31 10.68 -12.22
C ILE A 172 8.92 11.69 -13.19
N THR A 173 8.67 12.98 -12.98
CA THR A 173 9.54 13.96 -13.63
C THR A 173 10.57 14.37 -12.59
N GLN A 174 11.81 14.50 -13.06
CA GLN A 174 12.96 14.98 -12.30
C GLN A 174 12.75 16.43 -11.79
N PHE A 175 11.64 17.06 -12.19
CA PHE A 175 11.20 18.42 -11.90
C PHE A 175 9.88 18.49 -11.11
N PHE A 176 9.21 17.36 -10.84
CA PHE A 176 7.93 17.35 -10.11
C PHE A 176 8.18 17.33 -8.60
N THR A 177 8.19 18.51 -8.00
CA THR A 177 8.22 18.64 -6.54
C THR A 177 6.88 18.20 -5.93
N PRO A 178 6.83 17.84 -4.63
CA PRO A 178 5.56 17.63 -3.92
C PRO A 178 4.58 18.81 -4.05
N PHE A 179 5.09 20.03 -4.21
CA PHE A 179 4.27 21.23 -4.42
C PHE A 179 3.60 21.25 -5.79
N CYS A 180 4.21 20.67 -6.83
CA CYS A 180 3.55 20.55 -8.13
C CYS A 180 2.38 19.56 -8.07
N ASP A 181 2.51 18.44 -7.34
CA ASP A 181 1.39 17.51 -7.12
C ASP A 181 0.25 18.20 -6.35
N LEU A 182 0.58 18.92 -5.28
CA LEU A 182 -0.41 19.70 -4.52
C LEU A 182 -1.12 20.72 -5.42
N CYS A 183 -0.37 21.50 -6.20
CA CYS A 183 -0.91 22.49 -7.12
C CYS A 183 -1.85 21.85 -8.15
N LEU A 184 -1.45 20.73 -8.76
CA LEU A 184 -2.30 19.98 -9.67
C LEU A 184 -3.61 19.52 -9.01
N ARG A 185 -3.54 18.97 -7.80
CA ARG A 185 -4.73 18.51 -7.08
C ARG A 185 -5.69 19.65 -6.75
N LEU A 186 -5.18 20.81 -6.32
CA LEU A 186 -5.98 22.01 -6.08
C LEU A 186 -6.65 22.55 -7.35
N HIS A 187 -6.07 22.31 -8.53
CA HIS A 187 -6.70 22.65 -9.81
C HIS A 187 -7.75 21.62 -10.28
N LEU A 188 -7.66 20.37 -9.82
CA LEU A 188 -8.61 19.30 -10.16
C LEU A 188 -9.83 19.28 -9.23
N ASP A 189 -9.62 19.60 -7.96
CA ASP A 189 -10.64 19.64 -6.94
C ASP A 189 -10.56 20.97 -6.20
N SER A 190 -11.51 21.86 -6.49
CA SER A 190 -11.66 23.16 -5.85
C SER A 190 -12.55 23.10 -4.61
N THR A 191 -12.95 21.91 -4.15
CA THR A 191 -13.76 21.76 -2.94
C THR A 191 -12.97 22.28 -1.74
N PRO A 192 -13.45 23.34 -1.06
CA PRO A 192 -12.75 23.87 0.09
C PRO A 192 -12.81 22.87 1.24
N ASN A 193 -11.65 22.52 1.77
CA ASN A 193 -11.52 21.75 3.01
C ASN A 193 -10.81 22.63 4.03
N VAL A 194 -11.53 23.02 5.08
CA VAL A 194 -11.03 23.92 6.13
C VAL A 194 -10.83 23.11 7.40
N ILE A 195 -9.60 23.13 7.90
CA ILE A 195 -9.27 22.62 9.23
C ILE A 195 -9.22 23.83 10.15
N ASP A 196 -10.25 24.01 10.97
CA ASP A 196 -10.40 25.18 11.85
C ASP A 196 -9.30 25.24 12.91
N ASP A 197 -8.87 24.08 13.41
CA ASP A 197 -7.81 23.94 14.39
C ASP A 197 -6.84 22.84 13.97
N MET A 198 -5.68 23.27 13.47
CA MET A 198 -4.62 22.38 13.02
C MET A 198 -3.99 21.59 14.18
N ASP A 199 -3.90 22.20 15.37
CA ASP A 199 -3.32 21.55 16.54
C ASP A 199 -4.27 20.46 17.05
N ALA A 200 -5.57 20.73 17.10
CA ALA A 200 -6.57 19.74 17.45
C ALA A 200 -6.61 18.60 16.41
N TRP A 201 -6.62 18.93 15.11
CA TRP A 201 -6.60 17.94 14.04
C TRP A 201 -5.39 17.01 14.11
N TRP A 202 -4.21 17.55 14.42
CA TRP A 202 -2.98 16.79 14.49
C TRP A 202 -2.81 16.01 15.80
N ASN A 203 -3.25 16.57 16.94
CA ASN A 203 -2.93 16.04 18.27
C ASN A 203 -4.11 15.36 18.97
N GLU A 204 -5.34 15.85 18.81
CA GLU A 204 -6.50 15.34 19.55
C GLU A 204 -7.11 14.11 18.88
N ASN A 205 -6.98 12.95 19.53
CA ASN A 205 -7.53 11.66 19.05
C ASN A 205 -7.11 11.22 17.64
N ALA A 206 -6.17 11.94 17.01
CA ALA A 206 -5.64 11.61 15.70
C ALA A 206 -5.05 10.20 15.70
N CYS A 207 -4.33 9.85 16.77
CA CYS A 207 -3.70 8.56 16.93
C CYS A 207 -4.45 7.66 17.92
N GLN A 208 -4.68 6.41 17.53
CA GLN A 208 -5.31 5.41 18.38
C GLN A 208 -4.39 4.24 18.69
N GLY A 209 -4.71 3.55 19.78
CA GLY A 209 -4.09 2.28 20.13
C GLY A 209 -4.39 1.19 19.09
N PRO A 210 -3.64 0.09 19.13
CA PRO A 210 -3.86 -1.03 18.23
C PRO A 210 -5.24 -1.66 18.47
N ARG A 211 -5.87 -2.13 17.40
CA ARG A 211 -7.10 -2.94 17.53
C ARG A 211 -6.80 -4.18 18.40
N ARG A 212 -7.79 -4.62 19.17
CA ARG A 212 -7.68 -5.90 19.88
C ARG A 212 -7.50 -7.03 18.86
N LEU A 213 -6.44 -7.81 19.04
CA LEU A 213 -6.27 -9.08 18.33
C LEU A 213 -7.42 -9.99 18.72
N LYS A 214 -8.43 -10.08 17.86
CA LYS A 214 -9.47 -11.11 17.95
C LYS A 214 -8.94 -12.33 17.20
N SER A 215 -8.95 -13.49 17.85
CA SER A 215 -8.61 -14.78 17.24
C SER A 215 -9.71 -15.26 16.30
#